data_AF-A0A925DI86-F1
#
_entry.id   AF-A0A925DI86-F1
#
_cell.length_a   1.000
_cell.length_b   1.000
_cell.length_c   1.000
_cell.angle_alpha   90.00
_cell.angle_beta   90.00
_cell.angle_gamma   90.00
#
_symmetry.space_group_name_H-M   'P 1'
#
loop_
_entity.id
_entity.type
_entity.pdbx_description
1 polymer ?
#
loop_
_entity_poly.entity_id
_entity_poly.type
_entity_poly.pdbx_seq_one_letter_code
_entity_poly.pdbx_strand_id
1 'polypeptide(L)'
;MHTTQPQNQIAFIDSAVVDPATLMAGLPPGVEVVMLQPGSDGLSQIAEALAGRANLGAIHLISHGGDGRILLGSTSLSDANLAQYHSVLQDIGSHLDASGDILIYGCDVAGGVQGRNLVQQIA
;
A
#
# COMPACT_ATOMS: atom_id res chain seq x y z
N MET A 1 -29.80 -0.46 7.12
CA MET A 1 -29.12 -1.57 6.43
C MET A 1 -27.82 -0.99 5.90
N HIS A 2 -26.69 -1.18 6.60
CA HIS A 2 -25.40 -0.63 6.16
C HIS A 2 -24.66 -1.69 5.33
N THR A 3 -24.70 -1.47 4.03
CA THR A 3 -23.69 -1.79 2.99
C THR A 3 -22.56 -2.74 3.40
N THR A 4 -22.54 -3.90 2.75
CA THR A 4 -21.40 -4.82 2.57
C THR A 4 -20.08 -4.08 2.45
N GLN A 5 -19.24 -4.13 3.49
CA GLN A 5 -17.82 -3.87 3.32
C GLN A 5 -17.31 -4.84 2.24
N PRO A 6 -16.59 -4.39 1.21
CA PRO A 6 -15.96 -5.30 0.26
C PRO A 6 -15.08 -6.28 1.06
N GLN A 7 -15.44 -7.56 1.01
CA GLN A 7 -14.80 -8.62 1.78
C GLN A 7 -13.42 -9.02 1.24
N ASN A 8 -12.91 -8.24 0.28
CA ASN A 8 -11.69 -8.52 -0.47
C ASN A 8 -10.74 -7.35 -0.25
N GLN A 9 -10.08 -7.36 0.91
CA GLN A 9 -9.06 -6.38 1.28
C GLN A 9 -7.73 -7.09 1.46
N ILE A 10 -6.65 -6.42 1.06
CA ILE A 10 -5.30 -6.95 1.17
C ILE A 10 -4.40 -5.90 1.81
N ALA A 11 -3.55 -6.34 2.72
CA ALA A 11 -2.55 -5.54 3.40
C ALA A 11 -1.16 -6.04 3.05
N PHE A 12 -0.36 -5.15 2.48
CA PHE A 12 1.06 -5.36 2.24
C PHE A 12 1.84 -4.75 3.38
N ILE A 13 2.58 -5.58 4.13
CA ILE A 13 3.38 -5.13 5.26
C ILE A 13 4.85 -5.31 4.91
N ASP A 14 5.60 -4.22 4.93
CA ASP A 14 7.04 -4.27 4.79
C ASP A 14 7.68 -4.90 6.03
N SER A 15 8.48 -5.95 5.83
CA SER A 15 9.15 -6.66 6.93
C SER A 15 10.14 -5.79 7.73
N ALA A 16 10.55 -4.64 7.20
CA ALA A 16 11.41 -3.70 7.92
C ALA A 16 10.66 -2.92 9.00
N VAL A 17 9.32 -2.88 8.99
CA VAL A 17 8.55 -2.14 10.01
C VAL A 17 8.81 -2.66 11.41
N VAL A 18 8.83 -1.74 12.37
CA VAL A 18 8.91 -2.11 13.79
C VAL A 18 7.59 -2.74 14.21
N ASP A 19 7.68 -3.97 14.71
CA ASP A 19 6.58 -4.74 15.29
C ASP A 19 5.38 -4.97 14.34
N PRO A 20 5.58 -5.70 13.22
CA PRO A 20 4.51 -6.01 12.26
C PRO A 20 3.38 -6.82 12.90
N ALA A 21 3.65 -7.59 13.97
CA ALA A 21 2.64 -8.38 14.66
C ALA A 21 1.53 -7.51 15.29
N THR A 22 1.91 -6.38 15.89
CA THR A 22 0.94 -5.42 16.45
C THR A 22 0.11 -4.75 15.35
N LEU A 23 0.73 -4.44 14.20
CA LEU A 23 0.03 -3.87 13.04
C LEU A 23 -0.99 -4.87 12.48
N MET A 24 -0.58 -6.14 12.33
CA MET A 24 -1.47 -7.22 11.89
C MET A 24 -2.66 -7.43 12.84
N ALA A 25 -2.42 -7.34 14.16
CA ALA A 25 -3.47 -7.46 15.16
C ALA A 25 -4.50 -6.31 15.13
N GLY A 26 -4.11 -5.15 14.58
CA GLY A 26 -5.00 -3.99 14.39
C GLY A 26 -5.79 -4.02 13.08
N LEU A 27 -5.50 -4.95 12.16
CA LEU A 27 -6.22 -5.03 10.89
C LEU A 27 -7.65 -5.57 11.09
N PRO A 28 -8.61 -5.10 10.28
CA PRO A 28 -9.96 -5.66 10.27
C PRO A 28 -9.94 -7.18 10.03
N PRO A 29 -10.86 -7.94 10.64
CA PRO A 29 -11.01 -9.36 10.34
C PRO A 29 -11.36 -9.55 8.86
N GLY A 30 -10.65 -10.47 8.19
CA GLY A 30 -10.84 -10.78 6.77
C GLY A 30 -9.89 -10.05 5.81
N VAL A 31 -8.98 -9.20 6.31
CA VAL A 31 -7.89 -8.64 5.50
C VAL A 31 -6.82 -9.70 5.29
N GLU A 32 -6.46 -9.95 4.03
CA GLU A 32 -5.33 -10.82 3.72
C GLU A 32 -4.02 -10.06 3.90
N VAL A 33 -3.03 -10.68 4.55
CA VAL A 33 -1.73 -10.05 4.80
C VAL A 33 -0.64 -10.67 3.95
N VAL A 34 0.09 -9.84 3.21
CA VAL A 34 1.27 -10.21 2.43
C VAL A 34 2.49 -9.47 2.97
N MET A 35 3.52 -10.21 3.38
CA MET A 35 4.78 -9.63 3.85
C MET A 35 5.73 -9.37 2.67
N LEU A 36 6.09 -8.10 2.47
CA LEU A 36 7.09 -7.71 1.48
C LEU A 36 8.49 -8.06 1.99
N GLN A 37 9.25 -8.74 1.13
CA GLN A 37 10.61 -9.14 1.43
C GLN A 37 11.57 -7.94 1.35
N PRO A 38 12.49 -7.81 2.33
CA PRO A 38 13.47 -6.74 2.30
C PRO A 38 14.50 -7.04 1.21
N GLY A 39 14.86 -6.04 0.41
CA GLY A 39 15.85 -6.17 -0.68
C GLY A 39 15.28 -6.50 -2.07
N SER A 40 14.02 -6.93 -2.15
CA SER A 40 13.30 -7.11 -3.42
C SER A 40 12.46 -5.87 -3.75
N ASP A 41 12.19 -5.64 -5.04
CA ASP A 41 11.32 -4.53 -5.45
C ASP A 41 9.91 -4.73 -4.87
N GLY A 42 9.46 -3.81 -4.04
CA GLY A 42 8.19 -3.94 -3.30
C GLY A 42 6.98 -3.75 -4.21
N LEU A 43 7.06 -2.87 -5.20
CA LEU A 43 5.95 -2.65 -6.15
C LEU A 43 5.72 -3.87 -7.05
N SER A 44 6.79 -4.52 -7.48
CA SER A 44 6.73 -5.76 -8.25
C SER A 44 6.09 -6.88 -7.44
N GLN A 45 6.49 -7.04 -6.18
CA GLN A 45 5.87 -8.00 -5.26
C GLN A 45 4.37 -7.73 -5.05
N ILE A 46 3.97 -6.46 -4.96
CA ILE A 46 2.56 -6.07 -4.86
C ILE A 46 1.82 -6.47 -6.14
N ALA A 47 2.31 -6.09 -7.31
CA ALA A 47 1.69 -6.42 -8.59
C ALA A 47 1.57 -7.95 -8.78
N GLU A 48 2.61 -8.71 -8.46
CA GLU A 48 2.60 -10.17 -8.50
C GLU A 48 1.59 -10.78 -7.52
N ALA A 49 1.50 -10.24 -6.30
CA ALA A 49 0.53 -10.70 -5.32
C ALA A 49 -0.91 -10.37 -5.72
N LEU A 50 -1.12 -9.25 -6.43
CA LEU A 50 -2.42 -8.83 -6.97
C LEU A 50 -2.79 -9.55 -8.27
N ALA A 51 -1.83 -10.21 -8.93
CA ALA A 51 -2.09 -10.93 -10.17
C ALA A 51 -3.21 -11.98 -9.98
N GLY A 52 -4.28 -11.86 -10.78
CA GLY A 52 -5.45 -12.72 -10.70
C GLY A 52 -6.47 -12.34 -9.62
N ARG A 53 -6.24 -11.27 -8.85
CA ARG A 53 -7.23 -10.67 -7.95
C ARG A 53 -8.01 -9.57 -8.67
N ALA A 54 -9.24 -9.33 -8.26
CA ALA A 54 -10.07 -8.25 -8.80
C ALA A 54 -11.15 -7.87 -7.79
N ASN A 55 -11.75 -6.70 -7.96
CA ASN A 55 -12.79 -6.16 -7.09
C ASN A 55 -12.31 -6.04 -5.63
N LEU A 56 -11.08 -5.56 -5.46
CA LEU A 56 -10.53 -5.27 -4.13
C LEU A 56 -11.16 -3.98 -3.61
N GLY A 57 -11.65 -4.05 -2.38
CA GLY A 57 -12.23 -2.89 -1.72
C GLY A 57 -11.22 -1.95 -1.08
N ALA A 58 -10.06 -2.50 -0.72
CA ALA A 58 -8.97 -1.71 -0.19
C ALA A 58 -7.64 -2.43 -0.37
N ILE A 59 -6.61 -1.67 -0.70
CA ILE A 59 -5.21 -2.09 -0.63
C ILE A 59 -4.55 -1.27 0.47
N HIS A 60 -4.16 -1.93 1.56
CA HIS A 60 -3.43 -1.32 2.66
C HIS A 60 -1.94 -1.51 2.43
N LEU A 61 -1.16 -0.43 2.41
CA LEU A 61 0.28 -0.44 2.27
C LEU A 61 0.91 0.02 3.58
N ILE A 62 1.49 -0.89 4.34
CA ILE A 62 2.11 -0.60 5.63
C ILE A 62 3.62 -0.71 5.45
N SER A 63 4.33 0.41 5.58
CA SER A 63 5.77 0.39 5.46
C SER A 63 6.46 1.50 6.25
N HIS A 64 7.79 1.44 6.31
CA HIS A 64 8.59 2.58 6.71
C HIS A 64 8.52 3.69 5.67
N GLY A 65 8.19 4.88 6.14
CA GLY A 65 8.37 6.11 5.39
C GLY A 65 9.24 7.10 6.13
N GLY A 66 9.63 8.14 5.40
CA GLY A 66 10.28 9.32 5.94
C GLY A 66 9.86 10.53 5.11
N ASP A 67 10.42 11.71 5.37
CA ASP A 67 10.07 13.00 4.73
C ASP A 67 9.74 12.89 3.22
N GLY A 68 8.44 12.72 2.90
CA GLY A 68 7.93 12.63 1.53
C GLY A 68 8.28 11.37 0.73
N ARG A 69 8.63 10.26 1.39
CA ARG A 69 8.92 8.99 0.71
C ARG A 69 8.41 7.77 1.48
N ILE A 70 8.10 6.71 0.75
CA ILE A 70 7.69 5.40 1.25
C ILE A 70 8.72 4.39 0.77
N LEU A 71 9.27 3.59 1.66
CA LEU A 71 10.10 2.46 1.28
C LEU A 71 9.20 1.23 1.10
N LEU A 72 9.43 0.36 0.13
CA LEU A 72 8.71 -0.90 -0.07
C LEU A 72 9.72 -1.93 -0.55
N GLY A 73 10.18 -2.80 0.33
CA GLY A 73 11.34 -3.67 0.10
C GLY A 73 12.58 -2.83 -0.20
N SER A 74 13.11 -2.92 -1.41
CA SER A 74 14.21 -2.06 -1.91
C SER A 74 13.74 -0.84 -2.72
N THR A 75 12.43 -0.72 -2.97
CA THR A 75 11.85 0.39 -3.74
C THR A 75 11.64 1.61 -2.83
N SER A 76 12.03 2.80 -3.28
CA SER A 76 11.76 4.06 -2.60
C SER A 76 10.81 4.89 -3.44
N LEU A 77 9.55 4.98 -3.06
CA LEU A 77 8.53 5.80 -3.72
C LEU A 77 8.53 7.22 -3.13
N SER A 78 8.54 8.24 -3.97
CA SER A 78 8.49 9.65 -3.59
C SER A 78 7.84 10.46 -4.70
N ASP A 79 7.44 11.69 -4.42
CA ASP A 79 6.89 12.62 -5.42
C ASP A 79 7.77 12.73 -6.68
N ALA A 80 9.09 12.79 -6.49
CA ALA A 80 10.06 12.96 -7.58
C ALA A 80 10.17 11.76 -8.54
N ASN A 81 9.78 10.55 -8.10
CA ASN A 81 9.88 9.35 -8.93
C ASN A 81 8.54 8.61 -9.10
N LEU A 82 7.45 9.15 -8.57
CA LEU A 82 6.11 8.57 -8.69
C LEU A 82 5.73 8.35 -10.16
N ALA A 83 6.06 9.32 -11.02
CA ALA A 83 5.82 9.23 -12.47
C ALA A 83 6.52 8.03 -13.13
N GLN A 84 7.64 7.56 -12.58
CA GLN A 84 8.36 6.39 -13.10
C GLN A 84 7.62 5.09 -12.79
N TYR A 85 6.90 5.07 -11.67
CA TYR A 85 6.13 3.91 -11.20
C TYR A 85 4.65 3.97 -11.58
N HIS A 86 4.21 5.05 -12.26
CA HIS A 86 2.83 5.29 -12.63
C HIS A 86 2.18 4.10 -13.35
N SER A 87 2.89 3.43 -14.27
CA SER A 87 2.35 2.25 -14.96
C SER A 87 2.05 1.09 -14.00
N VAL A 88 2.90 0.86 -13.01
CA VAL A 88 2.70 -0.20 -12.00
C VAL A 88 1.61 0.20 -11.02
N LEU A 89 1.56 1.48 -10.62
CA LEU A 89 0.50 2.00 -9.76
C LEU A 89 -0.88 1.94 -10.43
N GLN A 90 -0.95 2.19 -11.74
CA GLN A 90 -2.18 2.02 -12.51
C GLN A 90 -2.62 0.56 -12.60
N ASP A 91 -1.67 -0.37 -12.77
CA ASP A 91 -1.96 -1.80 -12.76
C ASP A 91 -2.51 -2.22 -11.39
N ILE A 92 -1.84 -1.85 -10.30
CA ILE A 92 -2.31 -2.03 -8.92
C ILE A 92 -3.72 -1.46 -8.73
N GLY A 93 -3.96 -0.23 -9.18
CA GLY A 93 -5.26 0.43 -9.10
C GLY A 93 -6.35 -0.26 -9.92
N SER A 94 -6.00 -0.96 -11.01
CA SER A 94 -6.97 -1.70 -11.83
C SER A 94 -7.58 -2.91 -11.12
N HIS A 95 -6.94 -3.40 -10.05
CA HIS A 95 -7.46 -4.48 -9.23
C HIS A 95 -8.51 -4.02 -8.21
N LEU A 96 -8.60 -2.70 -7.95
CA LEU A 96 -9.58 -2.12 -7.06
C LEU A 96 -10.97 -2.09 -7.71
N ASP A 97 -12.01 -2.17 -6.87
CA ASP A 97 -13.36 -1.86 -7.30
C ASP A 97 -13.56 -0.35 -7.50
N ALA A 98 -14.72 0.06 -8.02
CA ALA A 98 -15.01 1.48 -8.32
C ALA A 98 -15.05 2.41 -7.10
N SER A 99 -15.08 1.85 -5.89
CA SER A 99 -15.02 2.55 -4.60
C SER A 99 -13.81 2.10 -3.77
N GLY A 100 -12.83 1.43 -4.40
CA GLY A 100 -11.70 0.85 -3.72
C GLY A 100 -10.63 1.88 -3.43
N ASP A 101 -10.09 1.84 -2.21
CA ASP A 101 -9.11 2.81 -1.73
C ASP A 101 -7.71 2.19 -1.62
N ILE A 102 -6.66 2.96 -1.92
CA ILE A 102 -5.28 2.64 -1.56
C ILE A 102 -4.94 3.42 -0.29
N LEU A 103 -4.76 2.71 0.82
CA LEU A 103 -4.41 3.30 2.10
C LEU A 103 -2.93 3.10 2.37
N ILE A 104 -2.18 4.18 2.55
CA ILE A 104 -0.74 4.11 2.80
C ILE A 104 -0.46 4.54 4.24
N TYR A 105 0.13 3.62 4.99
CA TYR A 105 0.56 3.80 6.36
C TYR A 105 2.08 3.74 6.43
N GLY A 106 2.71 4.87 6.70
CA GLY A 106 4.10 4.87 7.14
C GLY A 106 4.35 5.97 8.14
N CYS A 107 5.25 5.70 9.11
CA CYS A 107 5.73 6.72 10.04
C CYS A 107 6.17 7.94 9.22
N ASP A 108 5.56 9.09 9.49
CA ASP A 108 5.83 10.38 8.81
C ASP A 108 5.54 10.49 7.31
N VAL A 109 4.95 9.48 6.65
CA VAL A 109 4.54 9.60 5.22
C VAL A 109 3.51 10.71 5.02
N ALA A 110 2.68 11.01 6.01
CA ALA A 110 1.70 12.11 5.96
C ALA A 110 2.00 13.28 6.93
N GLY A 111 3.08 13.18 7.71
CA GLY A 111 3.43 14.17 8.74
C GLY A 111 3.88 15.51 8.15
N GLY A 112 4.69 15.46 7.08
CA GLY A 112 5.25 16.64 6.39
C GLY A 112 4.46 17.11 5.17
N VAL A 113 4.75 18.32 4.68
CA VAL A 113 4.13 18.92 3.46
C VAL A 113 4.38 18.05 2.22
N GLN A 114 5.57 17.48 2.09
CA GLN A 114 5.95 16.56 1.01
C GLN A 114 5.13 15.27 1.04
N GLY A 115 4.86 14.78 2.25
CA GLY A 115 4.06 13.59 2.48
C GLY A 115 2.60 13.73 2.07
N ARG A 116 2.00 14.87 2.39
CA ARG A 116 0.62 15.19 1.96
C ARG A 116 0.48 15.31 0.44
N ASN A 117 1.49 15.85 -0.26
CA ASN A 117 1.50 15.90 -1.72
C ASN A 117 1.58 14.50 -2.34
N LEU A 118 2.38 13.60 -1.77
CA LEU A 118 2.48 12.22 -2.24
C LEU A 118 1.14 11.48 -2.12
N VAL A 119 0.44 11.60 -0.99
CA VAL A 119 -0.89 10.98 -0.80
C VAL A 119 -1.91 11.56 -1.78
N GLN A 120 -1.90 12.87 -2.05
CA GLN A 120 -2.80 13.49 -3.03
C GLN A 120 -2.54 13.08 -4.48
N GLN A 121 -1.34 12.62 -4.81
CA GLN A 121 -1.02 12.16 -6.18
C GLN A 121 -1.29 10.68 -6.40
N ILE A 122 -1.50 9.92 -5.32
CA ILE A 122 -1.82 8.49 -5.38
C ILE A 122 -3.34 8.25 -5.28
N ALA A 123 -4.05 9.14 -4.58
CA ALA A 123 -5.52 9.12 -4.41
C ALA A 123 -6.28 9.70 -5.62
#